data_AF-H6CC02-F1
#
_entry.id   AF-H6CC02-F1
#
_cell.length_a   1.000
_cell.length_b   1.000
_cell.length_c   1.000
_cell.angle_alpha   90.00
_cell.angle_beta   90.00
_cell.angle_gamma   90.00
#
_symmetry.space_group_name_H-M   'P 1'
#
loop_
_entity.id
_entity.type
_entity.pdbx_description
1 polymer ?
#
loop_
_entity_poly.entity_id
_entity_poly.type
_entity_poly.pdbx_seq_one_letter_code
_entity_poly.pdbx_strand_id
1 'polypeptide(L)'
;MVSNQYLFIVFLSLLITWVSPGHASPLSDTLSTPIPSESISLSAPTALSAGAPSSTATAPPDPDRNKYFHEPGGDDLLHHYDARFFQRIVSDEERRDTLQHLIRAYFLTFDYLGIETWIAHGTLLAWYWNGRILPWDWDLDTQVTDEGLRLLGKHYNQTYYDYEVGDGQPKRRYYLDVNSWSWQRDRGDGANIIDARFISVDNGLFVDITGLSEVYPETEPGIIMCKNNHRYRLRDIFPLRHTYFEGVKAKVPFSYVPILTEEYSDAALVRTEFQGHQWDMHSQEWIKLPDEQEVLQGDDGSHPDSSSKEDGAYA
;
A
#
# COMPACT_ATOMS: atom_id res chain seq x y z
N MET A 1 -15.62 14.56 -33.59
CA MET A 1 -15.30 13.13 -33.35
C MET A 1 -15.03 12.98 -31.87
N VAL A 2 -15.66 11.98 -31.27
CA VAL A 2 -15.99 11.90 -29.84
C VAL A 2 -14.76 11.53 -29.01
N SER A 3 -14.56 12.30 -27.95
CA SER A 3 -13.64 12.09 -26.83
C SER A 3 -13.90 10.74 -26.14
N ASN A 4 -12.85 10.01 -25.80
CA ASN A 4 -12.93 8.92 -24.83
C ASN A 4 -11.64 8.89 -24.01
N GLN A 5 -11.68 9.55 -22.85
CA GLN A 5 -10.71 9.41 -21.78
C GLN A 5 -10.99 8.09 -21.05
N TYR A 6 -10.00 7.22 -20.94
CA TYR A 6 -9.95 6.18 -19.91
C TYR A 6 -8.58 6.26 -19.24
N LEU A 7 -8.54 7.01 -18.13
CA LEU A 7 -7.46 7.00 -17.16
C LEU A 7 -7.68 5.77 -16.26
N PHE A 8 -6.88 4.72 -16.45
CA PHE A 8 -6.84 3.59 -15.53
C PHE A 8 -5.93 3.95 -14.36
N ILE A 9 -6.53 4.34 -13.24
CA ILE A 9 -5.87 4.42 -11.93
C ILE A 9 -6.01 3.03 -11.29
N VAL A 10 -4.89 2.37 -11.01
CA VAL A 10 -4.86 1.07 -10.35
C VAL A 10 -4.84 1.30 -8.84
N PHE A 11 -5.94 0.95 -8.17
CA PHE A 11 -5.97 0.66 -6.75
C PHE A 11 -5.21 -0.64 -6.49
N LEU A 12 -4.21 -0.63 -5.60
CA LEU A 12 -3.71 -1.87 -5.01
C LEU A 12 -4.40 -2.09 -3.66
N SER A 13 -5.63 -2.58 -3.72
CA SER A 13 -6.30 -3.25 -2.60
C SER A 13 -7.04 -4.47 -3.15
N LEU A 14 -6.36 -5.61 -3.21
CA LEU A 14 -6.96 -6.87 -3.65
C LEU A 14 -7.71 -7.54 -2.48
N LEU A 15 -9.02 -7.32 -2.42
CA LEU A 15 -9.97 -8.29 -1.87
C LEU A 15 -10.21 -9.38 -2.93
N ILE A 16 -9.65 -10.57 -2.74
CA ILE A 16 -10.02 -11.76 -3.51
C ILE A 16 -11.04 -12.55 -2.68
N THR A 17 -12.31 -12.55 -3.10
CA THR A 17 -13.29 -13.54 -2.67
C THR A 17 -13.19 -14.77 -3.57
N TRP A 18 -12.82 -15.91 -2.99
CA TRP A 18 -12.85 -17.20 -3.66
C TRP A 18 -14.30 -17.73 -3.69
N VAL A 19 -14.83 -18.00 -4.88
CA VAL A 19 -16.03 -18.82 -5.09
C VAL A 19 -15.58 -20.23 -5.49
N SER A 20 -15.87 -21.22 -4.66
CA SER A 20 -15.60 -22.63 -4.95
C SER A 20 -16.51 -23.17 -6.05
N PRO A 21 -16.01 -23.97 -7.02
CA PRO A 21 -16.87 -24.71 -7.94
C PRO A 21 -17.36 -26.01 -7.29
N GLY A 22 -18.67 -26.10 -7.06
CA GLY A 22 -19.35 -27.31 -6.60
C GLY A 22 -19.31 -28.42 -7.65
N HIS A 23 -18.82 -29.58 -7.26
CA HIS A 23 -18.86 -30.81 -8.04
C HIS A 23 -20.28 -31.36 -8.13
N ALA A 24 -20.71 -31.71 -9.35
CA ALA A 24 -21.93 -32.44 -9.63
C ALA A 24 -21.65 -33.95 -9.76
N SER A 25 -22.55 -34.78 -9.23
CA SER A 25 -22.81 -36.17 -9.67
C SER A 25 -24.15 -36.69 -9.08
N PRO A 26 -24.79 -37.71 -9.69
CA PRO A 26 -26.23 -37.64 -9.97
C PRO A 26 -27.11 -38.78 -9.40
N LEU A 27 -28.42 -38.68 -9.71
CA LEU A 27 -29.54 -39.66 -9.64
C LEU A 27 -30.15 -39.88 -8.23
N SER A 28 -31.47 -40.01 -8.04
CA SER A 28 -32.50 -40.66 -8.85
C SER A 28 -33.94 -40.23 -8.48
N ASP A 29 -34.84 -40.30 -9.46
CA ASP A 29 -36.30 -40.13 -9.39
C ASP A 29 -37.01 -41.09 -8.42
N THR A 30 -38.16 -40.66 -7.87
CA THR A 30 -39.43 -41.40 -7.97
C THR A 30 -40.64 -40.51 -7.66
N LEU A 31 -41.68 -40.66 -8.49
CA LEU A 31 -43.00 -40.02 -8.47
C LEU A 31 -43.87 -40.46 -7.29
N SER A 32 -44.82 -39.59 -6.88
CA SER A 32 -46.27 -39.90 -6.85
C SER A 32 -47.13 -38.64 -6.60
N THR A 33 -48.32 -38.63 -7.20
CA THR A 33 -49.24 -37.51 -7.53
C THR A 33 -50.52 -37.52 -6.60
N PRO A 34 -51.64 -36.80 -6.88
CA PRO A 34 -52.04 -35.52 -6.22
C PRO A 34 -53.51 -35.46 -5.70
N ILE A 35 -54.04 -34.22 -5.47
CA ILE A 35 -55.46 -33.72 -5.53
C ILE A 35 -56.17 -33.50 -4.15
N PRO A 36 -57.13 -32.55 -3.95
CA PRO A 36 -57.64 -31.43 -4.79
C PRO A 36 -57.62 -30.02 -4.15
N SER A 37 -57.85 -29.05 -5.03
CA SER A 37 -58.15 -27.64 -4.88
C SER A 37 -59.59 -27.34 -4.42
N GLU A 38 -59.80 -26.25 -3.67
CA GLU A 38 -61.05 -25.49 -3.70
C GLU A 38 -60.77 -23.98 -3.78
N SER A 39 -61.48 -23.34 -4.71
CA SER A 39 -61.42 -21.94 -5.06
C SER A 39 -62.65 -21.20 -4.50
N ILE A 40 -62.46 -20.07 -3.82
CA ILE A 40 -63.52 -19.06 -3.66
C ILE A 40 -62.89 -17.66 -3.77
N SER A 41 -63.48 -16.82 -4.62
CA SER A 41 -63.06 -15.44 -4.89
C SER A 41 -64.05 -14.41 -4.34
N LEU A 42 -63.52 -13.19 -4.16
CA LEU A 42 -64.16 -11.86 -4.11
C LEU A 42 -64.83 -11.42 -2.81
N SER A 43 -64.26 -10.36 -2.20
CA SER A 43 -64.80 -8.98 -2.24
C SER A 43 -63.97 -8.05 -1.35
N ALA A 44 -63.53 -6.89 -1.86
CA ALA A 44 -62.99 -5.79 -1.05
C ALA A 44 -64.10 -4.80 -0.69
N PRO A 45 -64.03 -4.17 0.51
CA PRO A 45 -64.05 -2.71 0.50
C PRO A 45 -63.09 -2.05 1.52
N THR A 46 -62.43 -1.00 1.02
CA THR A 46 -62.24 0.34 1.60
C THR A 46 -61.54 0.54 2.96
N ALA A 47 -60.25 0.90 2.83
CA ALA A 47 -59.48 1.94 3.53
C ALA A 47 -59.94 2.47 4.91
N LEU A 48 -59.09 2.21 5.91
CA LEU A 48 -58.81 3.10 7.03
C LEU A 48 -57.29 3.33 7.06
N SER A 49 -56.89 4.59 6.83
CA SER A 49 -55.51 5.05 6.89
C SER A 49 -55.02 5.03 8.34
N ALA A 50 -54.27 4.00 8.70
CA ALA A 50 -53.41 3.99 9.88
C ALA A 50 -52.00 4.35 9.40
N GLY A 51 -51.47 5.48 9.85
CA GLY A 51 -50.11 5.91 9.53
C GLY A 51 -49.10 4.81 9.86
N ALA A 52 -48.37 4.37 8.84
CA ALA A 52 -47.26 3.44 9.03
C ALA A 52 -46.18 4.11 9.89
N PRO A 53 -45.59 3.42 10.88
CA PRO A 53 -44.40 3.91 11.55
C PRO A 53 -43.29 4.02 10.50
N SER A 54 -42.67 5.20 10.39
CA SER A 54 -41.51 5.39 9.53
C SER A 54 -40.43 4.41 9.98
N SER A 55 -40.11 3.43 9.14
CA SER A 55 -38.89 2.66 9.27
C SER A 55 -37.75 3.65 9.04
N THR A 56 -37.22 4.20 10.12
CA THR A 56 -35.94 4.92 10.10
C THR A 56 -34.90 3.88 9.73
N ALA A 57 -34.56 3.81 8.44
CA ALA A 57 -33.41 3.08 7.97
C ALA A 57 -32.21 3.64 8.73
N THR A 58 -31.64 2.84 9.61
CA THR A 58 -30.39 3.17 10.28
C THR A 58 -29.35 3.42 9.20
N ALA A 59 -28.71 4.58 9.26
CA ALA A 59 -27.59 4.89 8.36
C ALA A 59 -26.56 3.74 8.43
N PRO A 60 -25.90 3.39 7.31
CA PRO A 60 -24.86 2.39 7.32
C PRO A 60 -23.83 2.74 8.41
N PRO A 61 -23.26 1.73 9.11
CA PRO A 61 -22.26 1.97 10.13
C PRO A 61 -21.09 2.75 9.50
N ASP A 62 -20.70 3.83 10.17
CA ASP A 62 -19.55 4.64 9.80
C ASP A 62 -18.30 3.73 9.78
N PRO A 63 -17.68 3.51 8.61
CA PRO A 63 -16.51 2.63 8.49
C PRO A 63 -15.31 3.14 9.30
N ASP A 64 -15.26 4.44 9.60
CA ASP A 64 -14.16 5.06 10.33
C ASP A 64 -14.42 5.20 11.82
N ARG A 65 -15.57 4.71 12.32
CA ARG A 65 -15.99 4.85 13.72
C ARG A 65 -14.90 4.45 14.73
N ASN A 66 -14.16 3.39 14.43
CA ASN A 66 -13.12 2.85 15.31
C ASN A 66 -11.70 3.09 14.77
N LYS A 67 -11.55 3.80 13.66
CA LYS A 67 -10.26 4.02 13.00
C LYS A 67 -9.35 4.83 13.94
N TYR A 68 -8.12 4.35 14.13
CA TYR A 68 -7.16 4.99 15.03
C TYR A 68 -6.32 6.07 14.35
N PHE A 69 -5.72 5.71 13.21
CA PHE A 69 -4.92 6.65 12.42
C PHE A 69 -5.82 7.42 11.48
N HIS A 70 -5.61 8.73 11.40
CA HIS A 70 -6.39 9.59 10.54
C HIS A 70 -5.47 10.33 9.57
N GLU A 71 -5.82 10.25 8.30
CA GLU A 71 -5.24 11.00 7.21
C GLU A 71 -6.07 12.27 6.99
N PRO A 72 -5.50 13.34 6.39
CA PRO A 72 -6.25 14.56 6.03
C PRO A 72 -7.53 14.31 5.22
N GLY A 73 -7.62 13.17 4.54
CA GLY A 73 -8.74 12.76 3.70
C GLY A 73 -8.75 13.47 2.36
N GLY A 74 -9.49 12.93 1.39
CA GLY A 74 -9.59 13.51 0.05
C GLY A 74 -9.13 12.55 -1.04
N ASP A 75 -8.12 12.97 -1.81
CA ASP A 75 -7.53 12.13 -2.85
C ASP A 75 -6.54 11.09 -2.28
N ASP A 76 -6.11 10.18 -3.15
CA ASP A 76 -5.20 9.08 -2.80
C ASP A 76 -3.88 9.60 -2.20
N LEU A 77 -3.42 10.74 -2.71
CA LEU A 77 -2.19 11.38 -2.27
C LEU A 77 -2.23 11.78 -0.80
N LEU A 78 -3.38 12.27 -0.32
CA LEU A 78 -3.54 12.69 1.06
C LEU A 78 -3.57 11.52 2.04
N HIS A 79 -3.73 10.27 1.59
CA HIS A 79 -3.67 9.10 2.47
C HIS A 79 -2.25 8.76 2.96
N HIS A 80 -1.22 9.36 2.38
CA HIS A 80 0.17 9.13 2.77
C HIS A 80 0.66 10.07 3.88
N TYR A 81 -0.23 10.87 4.48
CA TYR A 81 0.10 11.81 5.54
C TYR A 81 -0.69 11.56 6.82
N ASP A 82 -0.05 11.71 7.97
CA ASP A 82 -0.72 11.77 9.26
C ASP A 82 -1.35 13.15 9.46
N ALA A 83 -2.66 13.18 9.73
CA ALA A 83 -3.43 14.42 9.84
C ALA A 83 -2.92 15.39 10.92
N ARG A 84 -2.21 14.90 11.95
CA ARG A 84 -1.72 15.74 13.06
C ARG A 84 -0.53 16.60 12.64
N PHE A 85 0.26 16.12 11.69
CA PHE A 85 1.50 16.77 11.24
C PHE A 85 1.43 17.25 9.78
N PHE A 86 0.36 16.92 9.05
CA PHE A 86 0.11 17.43 7.71
C PHE A 86 -0.05 18.95 7.69
N GLN A 87 0.65 19.61 6.78
CA GLN A 87 0.57 21.05 6.55
C GLN A 87 0.20 21.39 5.11
N ARG A 88 0.84 20.70 4.17
CA ARG A 88 0.61 20.79 2.72
C ARG A 88 1.14 19.53 2.05
N ILE A 89 0.71 19.32 0.83
CA ILE A 89 1.35 18.36 -0.07
C ILE A 89 2.78 18.84 -0.34
N VAL A 90 3.75 17.93 -0.18
CA VAL A 90 5.17 18.21 -0.45
C VAL A 90 5.50 18.04 -1.93
N SER A 91 6.56 18.69 -2.40
CA SER A 91 7.05 18.47 -3.76
C SER A 91 7.69 17.08 -3.90
N ASP A 92 7.86 16.58 -5.12
CA ASP A 92 8.55 15.30 -5.37
C ASP A 92 9.97 15.26 -4.77
N GLU A 93 10.69 16.38 -4.80
CA GLU A 93 12.02 16.50 -4.22
C GLU A 93 11.97 16.40 -2.69
N GLU A 94 11.07 17.18 -2.06
CA GLU A 94 10.88 17.18 -0.61
C GLU A 94 10.36 15.83 -0.09
N ARG A 95 9.47 15.17 -0.84
CA ARG A 95 9.02 13.80 -0.55
C ARG A 95 10.19 12.83 -0.54
N ARG A 96 10.99 12.78 -1.63
CA ARG A 96 12.12 11.85 -1.74
C ARG A 96 13.15 12.06 -0.62
N ASP A 97 13.48 13.32 -0.33
CA ASP A 97 14.34 13.71 0.77
C ASP A 97 13.76 13.26 2.13
N THR A 98 12.46 13.52 2.36
CA THR A 98 11.80 13.11 3.61
C THR A 98 11.79 11.61 3.77
N LEU A 99 11.32 10.84 2.77
CA LEU A 99 11.20 9.39 2.84
C LEU A 99 12.58 8.73 3.02
N GLN A 100 13.62 9.22 2.34
CA GLN A 100 14.98 8.72 2.52
C GLN A 100 15.47 8.90 3.97
N HIS A 101 15.33 10.10 4.54
CA HIS A 101 15.77 10.34 5.91
C HIS A 101 14.88 9.63 6.94
N LEU A 102 13.58 9.53 6.67
CA LEU A 102 12.61 8.83 7.48
C LEU A 102 12.94 7.35 7.61
N ILE A 103 13.19 6.64 6.50
CA ILE A 103 13.51 5.20 6.57
C ILE A 103 14.89 4.94 7.19
N ARG A 104 15.86 5.85 6.98
CA ARG A 104 17.16 5.79 7.65
C ARG A 104 17.02 5.92 9.17
N ALA A 105 16.28 6.93 9.61
CA ALA A 105 16.00 7.17 11.02
C ALA A 105 15.24 6.01 11.65
N TYR A 106 14.28 5.43 10.93
CA TYR A 106 13.53 4.25 11.35
C TYR A 106 14.47 3.08 11.66
N PHE A 107 15.35 2.67 10.73
CA PHE A 107 16.24 1.53 10.96
C PHE A 107 17.23 1.77 12.09
N LEU A 108 17.82 2.97 12.18
CA LEU A 108 18.74 3.31 13.27
C LEU A 108 18.02 3.30 14.63
N THR A 109 16.78 3.78 14.67
CA THR A 109 15.96 3.75 15.89
C THR A 109 15.65 2.31 16.29
N PHE A 110 15.20 1.46 15.37
CA PHE A 110 14.85 0.08 15.68
C PHE A 110 16.07 -0.77 16.09
N ASP A 111 17.25 -0.51 15.51
CA ASP A 111 18.52 -1.09 15.96
C ASP A 111 18.87 -0.64 17.39
N TYR A 112 18.73 0.66 17.68
CA TYR A 112 18.92 1.21 19.04
C TYR A 112 17.96 0.63 20.08
N LEU A 113 16.69 0.46 19.71
CA LEU A 113 15.66 -0.13 20.59
C LEU A 113 15.82 -1.64 20.77
N GLY A 114 16.63 -2.30 19.94
CA GLY A 114 16.80 -3.75 19.92
C GLY A 114 15.57 -4.50 19.42
N ILE A 115 14.76 -3.87 18.55
CA ILE A 115 13.53 -4.46 17.99
C ILE A 115 13.80 -4.88 16.55
N GLU A 116 13.64 -6.18 16.28
CA GLU A 116 13.82 -6.71 14.93
C GLU A 116 12.68 -6.27 14.00
N THR A 117 13.06 -5.70 12.86
CA THR A 117 12.17 -5.22 11.79
C THR A 117 12.77 -5.55 10.42
N TRP A 118 11.94 -5.62 9.39
CA TRP A 118 12.34 -5.80 7.99
C TRP A 118 11.41 -5.01 7.04
N ILE A 119 11.90 -4.73 5.84
CA ILE A 119 11.09 -4.10 4.78
C ILE A 119 10.08 -5.10 4.19
N ALA A 120 8.90 -4.61 3.85
CA ALA A 120 7.81 -5.40 3.27
C ALA A 120 7.17 -4.66 2.09
N HIS A 121 6.23 -5.32 1.41
CA HIS A 121 5.34 -4.70 0.40
C HIS A 121 6.09 -3.87 -0.64
N GLY A 122 5.66 -2.63 -0.89
CA GLY A 122 6.24 -1.75 -1.91
C GLY A 122 7.70 -1.43 -1.63
N THR A 123 8.07 -1.28 -0.36
CA THR A 123 9.45 -1.02 0.07
C THR A 123 10.37 -2.22 -0.20
N LEU A 124 9.87 -3.45 -0.06
CA LEU A 124 10.63 -4.66 -0.43
C LEU A 124 10.81 -4.76 -1.96
N LEU A 125 9.80 -4.37 -2.74
CA LEU A 125 9.90 -4.29 -4.20
C LEU A 125 10.93 -3.23 -4.63
N ALA A 126 10.91 -2.06 -4.00
CA ALA A 126 11.89 -1.00 -4.21
C ALA A 126 13.32 -1.50 -3.96
N TRP A 127 13.51 -2.21 -2.83
CA TRP A 127 14.78 -2.82 -2.51
C TRP A 127 15.27 -3.85 -3.54
N TYR A 128 14.37 -4.66 -4.09
CA TYR A 128 14.71 -5.69 -5.07
C TYR A 128 15.42 -5.12 -6.32
N TRP A 129 15.08 -3.89 -6.73
CA TRP A 129 15.67 -3.25 -7.91
C TRP A 129 17.10 -2.73 -7.66
N ASN A 130 17.29 -1.86 -6.67
CA ASN A 130 18.62 -1.28 -6.35
C ASN A 130 18.82 -0.92 -4.88
N GLY A 131 17.95 -1.38 -3.97
CA GLY A 131 18.05 -0.99 -2.57
C GLY A 131 17.68 0.47 -2.31
N ARG A 132 16.91 1.12 -3.18
CA ARG A 132 16.42 2.49 -3.02
C ARG A 132 14.90 2.56 -3.17
N ILE A 133 14.31 3.63 -2.65
CA ILE A 133 12.88 3.95 -2.76
C ILE A 133 12.52 4.14 -4.24
N LEU A 134 11.37 3.62 -4.67
CA LEU A 134 10.89 3.83 -6.04
C LEU A 134 10.58 5.32 -6.26
N PRO A 135 10.96 5.94 -7.39
CA PRO A 135 10.77 7.38 -7.59
C PRO A 135 9.32 7.88 -7.52
N TRP A 136 8.34 7.00 -7.68
CA TRP A 136 6.91 7.31 -7.61
C TRP A 136 6.27 6.92 -6.27
N ASP A 137 6.98 6.23 -5.38
CA ASP A 137 6.43 5.77 -4.09
C ASP A 137 6.12 6.93 -3.15
N TRP A 138 5.06 6.77 -2.36
CA TRP A 138 4.65 7.73 -1.34
C TRP A 138 4.64 7.15 0.07
N ASP A 139 4.60 5.83 0.19
CA ASP A 139 4.57 5.06 1.42
C ASP A 139 5.85 4.25 1.64
N LEU A 140 6.03 3.84 2.89
CA LEU A 140 7.11 2.97 3.32
C LEU A 140 6.51 1.92 4.25
N ASP A 141 6.78 0.65 3.96
CA ASP A 141 6.19 -0.49 4.62
C ASP A 141 7.23 -1.35 5.31
N THR A 142 6.98 -1.60 6.59
CA THR A 142 7.82 -2.45 7.41
C THR A 142 6.99 -3.42 8.21
N GLN A 143 7.63 -4.49 8.64
CA GLN A 143 7.02 -5.52 9.45
C GLN A 143 7.87 -5.84 10.67
N VAL A 144 7.17 -6.22 11.74
CA VAL A 144 7.75 -6.71 13.00
C VAL A 144 7.05 -8.00 13.42
N THR A 145 7.65 -8.74 14.34
CA THR A 145 6.96 -9.85 15.02
C THR A 145 5.89 -9.32 15.97
N ASP A 146 4.90 -10.16 16.33
CA ASP A 146 3.95 -9.84 17.41
C ASP A 146 4.65 -9.46 18.73
N GLU A 147 5.74 -10.17 19.07
CA GLU A 147 6.55 -9.83 20.24
C GLU A 147 7.17 -8.43 20.12
N GLY A 148 7.77 -8.11 18.96
CA GLY A 148 8.32 -6.78 18.69
C GLY A 148 7.25 -5.69 18.81
N LEU A 149 6.06 -5.93 18.25
CA LEU A 149 4.94 -5.00 18.35
C LEU A 149 4.47 -4.80 19.80
N ARG A 150 4.39 -5.87 20.59
CA ARG A 150 4.07 -5.77 22.03
C ARG A 150 5.11 -4.97 22.80
N LEU A 151 6.39 -5.13 22.48
CA LEU A 151 7.48 -4.34 23.08
C LEU A 151 7.35 -2.85 22.71
N LEU A 152 7.08 -2.53 21.44
CA LEU A 152 6.78 -1.17 20.99
C LEU A 152 5.65 -0.56 21.80
N GLY A 153 4.49 -1.22 21.84
CA GLY A 153 3.31 -0.72 22.53
C GLY A 153 3.51 -0.52 24.04
N LYS A 154 4.27 -1.41 24.69
CA LYS A 154 4.48 -1.39 26.14
C LYS A 154 5.54 -0.38 26.59
N HIS A 155 6.60 -0.19 25.82
CA HIS A 155 7.79 0.53 26.27
C HIS A 155 8.10 1.81 25.48
N TYR A 156 7.64 1.90 24.23
CA TYR A 156 8.08 2.93 23.29
C TYR A 156 6.93 3.68 22.62
N ASN A 157 5.67 3.37 22.94
CA ASN A 157 4.53 4.09 22.37
C ASN A 157 4.57 5.58 22.74
N GLN A 158 4.22 6.44 21.77
CA GLN A 158 4.15 7.89 21.90
C GLN A 158 5.48 8.54 22.27
N THR A 159 6.57 8.06 21.67
CA THR A 159 7.92 8.59 21.89
C THR A 159 8.45 9.34 20.67
N TYR A 160 9.41 10.25 20.91
CA TYR A 160 10.06 11.04 19.87
C TYR A 160 11.53 10.66 19.74
N TYR A 161 12.02 10.65 18.49
CA TYR A 161 13.41 10.34 18.15
C TYR A 161 13.97 11.43 17.26
N ASP A 162 15.12 11.98 17.66
CA ASP A 162 15.87 12.95 16.85
C ASP A 162 16.87 12.20 15.97
N TYR A 163 16.95 12.60 14.70
CA TYR A 163 17.84 12.05 13.70
C TYR A 163 18.77 13.13 13.16
N GLU A 164 20.07 12.89 13.30
CA GLU A 164 21.12 13.72 12.73
C GLU A 164 21.30 13.33 11.26
N VAL A 165 20.96 14.25 10.35
CA VAL A 165 21.17 14.04 8.91
C VAL A 165 22.67 13.99 8.58
N GLY A 166 23.49 14.78 9.28
CA GLY A 166 24.89 15.04 8.95
C GLY A 166 25.10 16.44 8.36
N ASP A 167 26.37 16.79 8.11
CA ASP A 167 26.78 17.98 7.33
C ASP A 167 26.20 19.33 7.78
N GLY A 168 25.92 19.48 9.07
CA GLY A 168 25.40 20.72 9.66
C GLY A 168 23.93 21.02 9.33
N GLN A 169 23.21 20.08 8.72
CA GLN A 169 21.78 20.17 8.49
C GLN A 169 21.00 20.11 9.81
N PRO A 170 19.80 20.73 9.89
CA PRO A 170 18.97 20.65 11.08
C PRO A 170 18.57 19.19 11.36
N LYS A 171 18.45 18.88 12.66
CA LYS A 171 17.93 17.58 13.11
C LYS A 171 16.50 17.42 12.63
N ARG A 172 16.17 16.22 12.18
CA ARG A 172 14.79 15.81 11.93
C ARG A 172 14.25 15.10 13.15
N ARG A 173 12.94 15.20 13.39
CA ARG A 173 12.28 14.55 14.52
C ARG A 173 11.18 13.63 14.01
N TYR A 174 11.10 12.46 14.63
CA TYR A 174 10.12 11.44 14.29
C TYR A 174 9.33 11.01 15.52
N TYR A 175 8.06 10.72 15.32
CA TYR A 175 7.13 10.30 16.35
C TYR A 175 6.74 8.84 16.13
N LEU A 176 6.97 7.98 17.12
CA LEU A 176 6.57 6.57 17.11
C LEU A 176 5.22 6.43 17.80
N ASP A 177 4.20 6.02 17.06
CA ASP A 177 2.83 5.90 17.53
C ASP A 177 2.30 4.48 17.30
N VAL A 178 1.86 3.82 18.36
CA VAL A 178 1.34 2.45 18.31
C VAL A 178 -0.17 2.50 18.46
N ASN A 179 -0.86 1.93 17.47
CA ASN A 179 -2.31 1.82 17.45
C ASN A 179 -2.80 1.07 18.69
N SER A 180 -3.78 1.64 19.39
CA SER A 180 -4.39 1.01 20.57
C SER A 180 -5.12 -0.30 20.24
N TRP A 181 -5.42 -0.57 18.97
CA TRP A 181 -5.97 -1.83 18.45
C TRP A 181 -4.89 -2.86 18.04
N SER A 182 -3.62 -2.59 18.28
CA SER A 182 -2.51 -3.53 17.98
C SER A 182 -2.62 -4.87 18.71
N TRP A 183 -3.35 -4.94 19.84
CA TRP A 183 -3.61 -6.18 20.59
C TRP A 183 -4.55 -7.14 19.85
N GLN A 184 -5.46 -6.63 19.03
CA GLN A 184 -6.31 -7.45 18.18
C GLN A 184 -5.44 -7.90 17.01
N ARG A 185 -5.28 -9.21 16.79
CA ARG A 185 -4.40 -9.72 15.72
C ARG A 185 -5.14 -10.17 14.46
N ASP A 186 -6.44 -10.46 14.58
CA ASP A 186 -7.30 -10.63 13.41
C ASP A 186 -7.62 -9.28 12.75
N ARG A 187 -8.27 -9.32 11.59
CA ARG A 187 -8.64 -8.12 10.82
C ARG A 187 -9.64 -7.21 11.54
N GLY A 188 -10.43 -7.73 12.49
CA GLY A 188 -11.53 -7.00 13.11
C GLY A 188 -12.53 -6.45 12.09
N ASP A 189 -12.90 -5.17 12.26
CA ASP A 189 -13.77 -4.41 11.35
C ASP A 189 -13.04 -3.87 10.11
N GLY A 190 -11.72 -4.07 10.02
CA GLY A 190 -10.89 -3.57 8.92
C GLY A 190 -10.47 -2.10 9.04
N ALA A 191 -10.88 -1.38 10.08
CA ALA A 191 -10.50 0.03 10.28
C ALA A 191 -9.07 0.20 10.82
N ASN A 192 -8.48 -0.86 11.40
CA ASN A 192 -7.21 -0.81 12.13
C ASN A 192 -6.19 -1.84 11.61
N ILE A 193 -5.96 -1.82 10.29
CA ILE A 193 -5.01 -2.72 9.62
C ILE A 193 -3.55 -2.42 9.99
N ILE A 194 -3.20 -1.13 10.13
CA ILE A 194 -1.86 -0.68 10.50
C ILE A 194 -1.72 -0.69 12.03
N ASP A 195 -0.63 -1.28 12.52
CA ASP A 195 -0.38 -1.51 13.93
C ASP A 195 0.41 -0.39 14.60
N ALA A 196 1.33 0.26 13.87
CA ALA A 196 2.06 1.42 14.34
C ALA A 196 2.56 2.27 13.16
N ARG A 197 2.92 3.51 13.45
CA ARG A 197 3.55 4.42 12.49
C ARG A 197 4.79 5.06 13.08
N PHE A 198 5.79 5.27 12.22
CA PHE A 198 6.93 6.14 12.52
C PHE A 198 6.82 7.39 11.63
N ILE A 199 6.55 8.53 12.24
CA ILE A 199 5.97 9.69 11.54
C ILE A 199 6.93 10.86 11.56
N SER A 200 7.19 11.46 10.39
CA SER A 200 7.86 12.76 10.27
C SER A 200 7.00 13.85 10.89
N VAL A 201 7.50 14.53 11.93
CA VAL A 201 6.74 15.62 12.56
C VAL A 201 6.73 16.89 11.70
N ASP A 202 7.62 16.96 10.70
CA ASP A 202 7.78 18.15 9.86
C ASP A 202 6.67 18.27 8.81
N ASN A 203 6.17 17.14 8.30
CA ASN A 203 5.16 17.13 7.23
C ASN A 203 4.12 16.00 7.31
N GLY A 204 4.28 15.02 8.20
CA GLY A 204 3.33 13.94 8.40
C GLY A 204 3.53 12.71 7.52
N LEU A 205 4.55 12.65 6.64
CA LEU A 205 4.91 11.40 5.96
C LEU A 205 5.37 10.35 6.98
N PHE A 206 5.07 9.08 6.76
CA PHE A 206 5.32 8.02 7.74
C PHE A 206 5.78 6.69 7.13
N VAL A 207 6.33 5.85 8.00
CA VAL A 207 6.51 4.42 7.77
C VAL A 207 5.36 3.69 8.44
N ASP A 208 4.63 2.88 7.69
CA ASP A 208 3.64 1.95 8.22
C ASP A 208 4.35 0.70 8.76
N ILE A 209 3.93 0.29 9.95
CA ILE A 209 4.49 -0.86 10.68
C ILE A 209 3.35 -1.84 10.93
N THR A 210 3.49 -3.05 10.40
CA THR A 210 2.52 -4.13 10.60
C THR A 210 3.13 -5.30 11.37
N GLY A 211 2.39 -5.86 12.31
CA GLY A 211 2.81 -7.04 13.07
C GLY A 211 2.45 -8.34 12.36
N LEU A 212 3.35 -9.32 12.37
CA LEU A 212 3.05 -10.69 11.98
C LEU A 212 2.83 -11.57 13.21
N SER A 213 1.69 -12.28 13.22
CA SER A 213 1.28 -13.18 14.29
C SER A 213 0.64 -14.45 13.75
N GLU A 214 0.77 -15.55 14.47
CA GLU A 214 0.02 -16.78 14.21
C GLU A 214 -1.39 -16.64 14.80
N VAL A 215 -2.37 -16.29 13.96
CA VAL A 215 -3.75 -15.99 14.40
C VAL A 215 -4.58 -17.26 14.59
N TYR A 216 -4.33 -18.29 13.78
CA TYR A 216 -5.12 -19.54 13.77
C TYR A 216 -4.24 -20.80 13.90
N PRO A 217 -3.49 -20.96 15.00
CA PRO A 217 -2.53 -22.08 15.14
C PRO A 217 -3.17 -23.47 15.03
N GLU A 218 -4.45 -23.61 15.42
CA GLU A 218 -5.16 -24.89 15.39
C GLU A 218 -5.55 -25.34 13.97
N THR A 219 -5.83 -24.40 13.07
CA THR A 219 -6.27 -24.69 11.70
C THR A 219 -5.19 -24.45 10.65
N GLU A 220 -4.25 -23.55 10.93
CA GLU A 220 -3.17 -23.14 10.03
C GLU A 220 -1.82 -23.04 10.77
N PRO A 221 -1.33 -24.14 11.36
CA PRO A 221 -0.09 -24.11 12.14
C PRO A 221 1.11 -23.67 11.30
N GLY A 222 1.90 -22.74 11.84
CA GLY A 222 3.11 -22.20 11.22
C GLY A 222 2.87 -21.14 10.14
N ILE A 223 1.62 -20.67 9.99
CA ILE A 223 1.27 -19.51 9.18
C ILE A 223 1.19 -18.27 10.07
N ILE A 224 1.98 -17.26 9.73
CA ILE A 224 1.92 -15.94 10.33
C ILE A 224 1.27 -14.97 9.35
N MET A 225 0.50 -14.03 9.86
CA MET A 225 -0.22 -13.06 9.03
C MET A 225 -0.30 -11.68 9.68
N CYS A 226 -0.49 -10.67 8.83
CA CYS A 226 -0.91 -9.34 9.26
C CYS A 226 -2.43 -9.19 9.10
N LYS A 227 -2.97 -8.07 9.60
CA LYS A 227 -4.40 -7.75 9.57
C LYS A 227 -4.95 -7.50 8.16
N ASN A 228 -4.09 -7.30 7.17
CA ASN A 228 -4.50 -7.15 5.78
C ASN A 228 -4.64 -8.47 5.01
N ASN A 229 -4.64 -9.61 5.72
CA ASN A 229 -4.68 -10.94 5.12
C ASN A 229 -3.44 -11.34 4.30
N HIS A 230 -2.31 -10.65 4.45
CA HIS A 230 -1.04 -11.16 3.95
C HIS A 230 -0.58 -12.30 4.85
N ARG A 231 -0.32 -13.46 4.25
CA ARG A 231 -0.01 -14.72 4.94
C ARG A 231 1.33 -15.25 4.50
N TYR A 232 2.12 -15.71 5.45
CA TYR A 232 3.46 -16.22 5.19
C TYR A 232 3.68 -17.50 5.99
N ARG A 233 4.46 -18.44 5.45
CA ARG A 233 5.02 -19.51 6.29
C ARG A 233 6.18 -18.92 7.08
N LEU A 234 6.37 -19.35 8.32
CA LEU A 234 7.50 -18.90 9.15
C LEU A 234 8.86 -18.99 8.43
N ARG A 235 9.08 -20.08 7.67
CA ARG A 235 10.31 -20.32 6.90
C ARG A 235 10.54 -19.38 5.71
N ASP A 236 9.50 -18.70 5.25
CA ASP A 236 9.60 -17.76 4.12
C ASP A 236 10.06 -16.38 4.62
N ILE A 237 9.79 -16.07 5.90
CA ILE A 237 10.28 -14.85 6.58
C ILE A 237 11.64 -15.10 7.24
N PHE A 238 11.76 -16.15 8.05
CA PHE A 238 12.93 -16.37 8.92
C PHE A 238 13.86 -17.49 8.44
N PRO A 239 15.19 -17.36 8.66
CA PRO A 239 15.87 -16.19 9.24
C PRO A 239 15.92 -15.02 8.25
N LEU A 240 15.81 -13.80 8.78
CA LEU A 240 15.91 -12.59 7.96
C LEU A 240 17.31 -12.47 7.34
N ARG A 241 17.38 -11.92 6.13
CA ARG A 241 18.64 -11.67 5.42
C ARG A 241 19.08 -10.24 5.65
N HIS A 242 20.33 -10.06 6.06
CA HIS A 242 20.92 -8.74 6.25
C HIS A 242 21.26 -8.11 4.90
N THR A 243 20.98 -6.83 4.75
CA THR A 243 21.16 -6.08 3.51
C THR A 243 21.33 -4.58 3.81
N TYR A 244 21.26 -3.76 2.76
CA TYR A 244 21.20 -2.31 2.85
C TYR A 244 19.99 -1.77 2.08
N PHE A 245 19.37 -0.73 2.62
CA PHE A 245 18.32 0.04 1.95
C PHE A 245 18.57 1.52 2.23
N GLU A 246 18.53 2.36 1.19
CA GLU A 246 18.87 3.79 1.28
C GLU A 246 20.24 4.04 1.96
N GLY A 247 21.20 3.12 1.81
CA GLY A 247 22.55 3.25 2.36
C GLY A 247 22.71 2.91 3.86
N VAL A 248 21.64 2.49 4.55
CA VAL A 248 21.73 2.00 5.94
C VAL A 248 21.45 0.51 6.03
N LYS A 249 21.88 -0.14 7.13
CA LYS A 249 21.62 -1.56 7.37
C LYS A 249 20.11 -1.80 7.44
N ALA A 250 19.65 -2.82 6.74
CA ALA A 250 18.26 -3.26 6.72
C ALA A 250 18.19 -4.78 6.71
N LYS A 251 16.97 -5.31 6.81
CA LYS A 251 16.67 -6.74 6.73
C LYS A 251 15.54 -6.98 5.75
N VAL A 252 15.55 -8.15 5.11
CA VAL A 252 14.49 -8.64 4.21
C VAL A 252 14.10 -10.07 4.58
N PRO A 253 12.89 -10.54 4.20
CA PRO A 253 12.48 -11.93 4.32
C PRO A 253 13.47 -12.91 3.65
N PHE A 254 13.52 -14.16 4.15
CA PHE A 254 14.36 -15.20 3.56
C PHE A 254 14.00 -15.49 2.10
N SER A 255 12.71 -15.71 1.83
CA SER A 255 12.13 -16.06 0.53
C SER A 255 11.46 -14.85 -0.14
N TYR A 256 12.16 -13.72 -0.25
CA TYR A 256 11.57 -12.48 -0.78
C TYR A 256 11.04 -12.57 -2.22
N VAL A 257 11.63 -13.40 -3.11
CA VAL A 257 11.14 -13.51 -4.51
C VAL A 257 9.73 -14.11 -4.57
N PRO A 258 9.45 -15.29 -3.99
CA PRO A 258 8.08 -15.80 -3.91
C PRO A 258 7.09 -14.82 -3.28
N ILE A 259 7.50 -14.12 -2.21
CA ILE A 259 6.65 -13.12 -1.53
C ILE A 259 6.28 -11.99 -2.50
N LEU A 260 7.27 -11.42 -3.20
CA LEU A 260 7.02 -10.35 -4.17
C LEU A 260 6.24 -10.83 -5.39
N THR A 261 6.50 -12.04 -5.90
CA THR A 261 5.76 -12.61 -7.03
C THR A 261 4.29 -12.85 -6.66
N GLU A 262 4.00 -13.31 -5.43
CA GLU A 262 2.63 -13.51 -4.96
C GLU A 262 1.87 -12.17 -4.87
N GLU A 263 2.54 -11.10 -4.42
CA GLU A 263 1.93 -9.79 -4.21
C GLU A 263 1.83 -8.94 -5.49
N TYR A 264 2.88 -8.94 -6.33
CA TYR A 264 3.03 -8.03 -7.46
C TYR A 264 3.15 -8.71 -8.83
N SER A 265 3.11 -10.04 -8.89
CA SER A 265 3.41 -10.87 -10.06
C SER A 265 4.87 -10.82 -10.52
N ASP A 266 5.29 -11.81 -11.32
CA ASP A 266 6.63 -11.83 -11.94
C ASP A 266 6.90 -10.60 -12.81
N ALA A 267 5.85 -9.99 -13.37
CA ALA A 267 5.99 -8.81 -14.23
C ALA A 267 6.57 -7.61 -13.47
N ALA A 268 6.26 -7.43 -12.19
CA ALA A 268 6.80 -6.32 -11.40
C ALA A 268 8.31 -6.45 -11.14
N LEU A 269 8.86 -7.67 -11.24
CA LEU A 269 10.28 -7.96 -11.02
C LEU A 269 11.14 -7.82 -12.28
N VAL A 270 10.52 -7.64 -13.44
CA VAL A 270 11.23 -7.60 -14.73
C VAL A 270 10.80 -6.45 -15.65
N ARG A 271 9.66 -5.82 -15.41
CA ARG A 271 9.17 -4.70 -16.22
C ARG A 271 10.07 -3.49 -16.00
N THR A 272 10.71 -3.02 -17.06
CA THR A 272 11.66 -1.90 -17.04
C THR A 272 11.02 -0.54 -17.36
N GLU A 273 9.69 -0.46 -17.44
CA GLU A 273 8.95 0.79 -17.69
C GLU A 273 7.71 0.84 -16.80
N PHE A 274 7.60 1.86 -15.96
CA PHE A 274 6.48 2.01 -15.04
C PHE A 274 6.37 3.47 -14.55
N GLN A 275 5.13 3.96 -14.37
CA GLN A 275 4.86 5.30 -13.82
C GLN A 275 5.67 6.45 -14.46
N GLY A 276 5.86 6.44 -15.78
CA GLY A 276 6.63 7.46 -16.50
C GLY A 276 8.15 7.37 -16.29
N HIS A 277 8.65 6.25 -15.80
CA HIS A 277 10.08 5.99 -15.60
C HIS A 277 10.53 4.78 -16.40
N GLN A 278 11.79 4.78 -16.79
CA GLN A 278 12.47 3.65 -17.43
C GLN A 278 13.65 3.20 -16.58
N TRP A 279 13.77 1.90 -16.38
CA TRP A 279 14.89 1.29 -15.70
C TRP A 279 16.11 1.27 -16.61
N ASP A 280 17.19 1.95 -16.20
CA ASP A 280 18.47 1.90 -16.90
C ASP A 280 19.36 0.80 -16.32
N MET A 281 19.67 -0.20 -17.14
CA MET A 281 20.49 -1.34 -16.73
C MET A 281 21.95 -0.96 -16.42
N HIS A 282 22.45 0.16 -16.96
CA HIS A 282 23.84 0.56 -16.75
C HIS A 282 24.06 1.22 -15.39
N SER A 283 23.24 2.21 -15.05
CA SER A 283 23.26 2.90 -13.75
C SER A 283 22.56 2.11 -12.64
N GLN A 284 21.70 1.15 -12.99
CA GLN A 284 20.78 0.48 -12.06
C GLN A 284 19.87 1.48 -11.35
N GLU A 285 19.34 2.45 -12.09
CA GLU A 285 18.44 3.47 -11.59
C GLU A 285 17.18 3.59 -12.45
N TRP A 286 16.09 4.02 -11.81
CA TRP A 286 14.86 4.39 -12.47
C TRP A 286 14.95 5.86 -12.92
N ILE A 287 15.00 6.08 -14.23
CA ILE A 287 15.14 7.40 -14.85
C ILE A 287 13.76 7.90 -15.26
N LYS A 288 13.41 9.13 -14.85
CA LYS A 288 12.16 9.78 -15.28
C LYS A 288 12.24 10.09 -16.78
N LEU A 289 11.23 9.66 -17.53
CA LEU A 289 11.10 9.99 -18.94
C LEU A 289 10.61 11.44 -19.09
N PRO A 290 11.06 12.19 -20.11
CA PRO A 290 10.52 13.52 -20.40
C PRO A 290 9.01 13.45 -20.68
N ASP A 291 8.27 14.45 -20.24
CA ASP A 291 6.86 14.56 -20.58
C ASP A 291 6.74 14.77 -22.11
N GLU A 292 5.80 14.10 -22.79
CA GLU A 292 5.60 14.22 -24.25
C GLU A 292 5.44 15.67 -24.74
N GLN A 293 5.04 16.60 -23.85
CA GLN A 293 4.91 18.02 -24.14
C GLN A 293 6.25 18.78 -24.19
N GLU A 294 7.30 18.32 -23.50
CA GLU A 294 8.63 18.94 -23.54
C GLU A 294 9.37 18.59 -24.83
N VAL A 295 9.13 17.40 -25.38
CA VAL A 295 9.74 16.94 -26.65
C VAL A 295 9.23 17.78 -27.83
N LEU A 296 7.97 18.23 -27.80
CA LEU A 296 7.36 19.02 -28.88
C LEU A 296 7.74 20.51 -28.85
N GLN A 297 8.29 21.03 -27.74
CA GLN A 297 8.82 22.40 -27.67
C GLN A 297 10.30 22.49 -28.04
N GLY A 298 11.01 21.36 -28.14
CA GLY A 298 12.43 21.31 -28.49
C GLY A 298 12.73 21.33 -29.99
N ASP A 299 11.73 21.20 -30.87
CA ASP A 299 11.92 20.99 -32.32
C ASP A 299 11.46 22.19 -33.20
N ASP A 300 11.16 23.35 -32.60
CA ASP A 300 10.71 24.56 -33.34
C ASP A 300 11.85 25.53 -33.72
N GLY A 301 13.07 25.30 -33.24
CA GLY A 301 14.12 26.33 -33.23
C GLY A 301 15.42 25.97 -33.91
N SER A 302 15.46 25.63 -35.21
CA SER A 302 16.63 25.91 -36.07
C SER A 302 16.39 25.63 -37.56
N HIS A 303 15.76 26.57 -38.27
CA HIS A 303 16.03 26.77 -39.69
C HIS A 303 17.18 27.79 -39.83
N PRO A 304 18.39 27.40 -40.26
CA PRO A 304 19.35 28.37 -40.75
C PRO A 304 19.02 28.68 -42.21
N ASP A 305 18.50 29.89 -42.43
CA ASP A 305 18.57 30.55 -43.72
C ASP A 305 20.01 31.04 -43.94
N SER A 306 20.74 30.43 -44.89
CA SER A 306 21.71 31.16 -45.70
C SER A 306 22.30 30.33 -46.86
N SER A 307 22.04 30.84 -48.06
CA SER A 307 22.92 30.89 -49.24
C SER A 307 23.35 29.58 -49.92
N SER A 308 22.68 29.27 -51.01
CA SER A 308 23.23 28.57 -52.17
C SER A 308 24.37 29.38 -52.80
N LYS A 309 25.58 28.80 -52.85
CA LYS A 309 26.64 29.21 -53.77
C LYS A 309 26.71 28.22 -54.92
N GLU A 310 26.76 28.78 -56.13
CA GLU A 310 27.17 28.13 -57.37
C GLU A 310 28.64 27.67 -57.34
N ASP A 311 28.92 26.77 -58.29
CA ASP A 311 30.22 26.39 -58.90
C ASP A 311 31.00 25.19 -58.33
N GLY A 312 31.00 24.10 -59.12
CA GLY A 312 32.23 23.69 -59.82
C GLY A 312 32.99 22.44 -59.34
N ALA A 313 32.87 21.38 -60.13
CA ALA A 313 33.93 20.48 -60.63
C ALA A 313 34.78 19.58 -59.67
N TYR A 314 34.72 18.28 -59.98
CA TYR A 314 35.80 17.27 -60.02
C TYR A 314 36.97 17.34 -59.01
N ALA A 315 37.01 16.37 -58.08
CA ALA A 315 38.04 15.31 -57.93
C ALA A 315 37.77 14.49 -56.67
#